data_AF-A0A9X1MQK1-F1
#
_entry.id   AF-A0A9X1MQK1-F1
#
_cell.length_a   1.000
_cell.length_b   1.000
_cell.length_c   1.000
_cell.angle_alpha   90.00
_cell.angle_beta   90.00
_cell.angle_gamma   90.00
#
_symmetry.space_group_name_H-M   'P 1'
#
loop_
_entity.id
_entity.type
_entity.pdbx_description
1 polymer ?
#
loop_
_entity_poly.entity_id
_entity_poly.type
_entity_poly.pdbx_seq_one_letter_code
_entity_poly.pdbx_strand_id
1 'polypeptide(L)'
;MAWATPYIEKLKQGETVSFRPRGNSMSGKIENGQLCTVAPVDPSTLKVGDIVLCKVNGTQYIHLIKAIDGARFQIGNNKGRINGWISAGSIFGKCVRVEP
;
A
#
# COMPACT_ATOMS: atom_id res chain seq x y z
N MET A 1 -15.88 -10.02 0.86
CA MET A 1 -15.19 -8.83 0.33
C MET A 1 -13.88 -8.64 1.09
N ALA A 2 -12.83 -8.17 0.44
CA ALA A 2 -11.56 -7.89 1.11
C ALA A 2 -11.62 -6.54 1.85
N TRP A 3 -10.79 -6.37 2.89
CA TRP A 3 -10.96 -5.32 3.90
C TRP A 3 -10.85 -3.89 3.36
N ALA A 4 -10.08 -3.67 2.30
CA ALA A 4 -9.80 -2.35 1.74
C ALA A 4 -10.65 -1.99 0.51
N THR A 5 -11.57 -2.86 0.09
CA THR A 5 -12.35 -2.64 -1.14
C THR A 5 -13.04 -1.26 -1.22
N PRO A 6 -13.74 -0.78 -0.17
CA PRO A 6 -14.39 0.54 -0.23
C PRO A 6 -13.40 1.70 -0.41
N TYR A 7 -12.19 1.59 0.16
CA TYR A 7 -11.15 2.61 0.01
C TYR A 7 -10.53 2.58 -1.38
N ILE A 8 -10.34 1.38 -1.95
CA ILE A 8 -9.82 1.21 -3.32
C ILE A 8 -10.78 1.81 -4.34
N GLU A 9 -12.09 1.65 -4.16
CA GLU A 9 -13.09 2.23 -5.06
C GLU A 9 -13.01 3.75 -5.07
N LYS A 10 -12.90 4.39 -3.90
CA LYS A 10 -12.69 5.83 -3.76
C LYS A 10 -11.37 6.31 -4.38
N LEU A 11 -10.28 5.59 -4.13
CA LEU A 11 -8.97 5.90 -4.72
C LEU A 11 -9.00 5.86 -6.26
N LYS A 12 -9.71 4.89 -6.84
CA LYS A 12 -9.91 4.81 -8.29
C LYS A 12 -10.74 5.98 -8.85
N GLN A 13 -11.55 6.62 -8.02
CA GLN A 13 -12.29 7.83 -8.35
C GLN A 13 -11.47 9.12 -8.13
N GLY A 14 -10.20 9.00 -7.71
CA GLY A 14 -9.34 10.16 -7.44
C GLY A 14 -9.47 10.71 -6.02
N GLU A 15 -10.22 10.05 -5.13
CA GLU A 15 -10.38 10.51 -3.76
C GLU A 15 -9.22 10.07 -2.85
N THR A 16 -8.80 10.96 -1.96
CA THR A 16 -7.90 10.62 -0.86
C THR A 16 -8.69 10.01 0.28
N VAL A 17 -8.18 8.91 0.85
CA VAL A 17 -8.88 8.12 1.88
C VAL A 17 -8.03 8.03 3.15
N SER A 18 -8.68 7.87 4.29
CA SER A 18 -8.00 7.57 5.56
C SER A 18 -8.66 6.39 6.26
N PHE A 19 -7.84 5.52 6.85
CA PHE A 19 -8.31 4.32 7.54
C PHE A 19 -7.28 3.84 8.58
N ARG A 20 -7.72 2.94 9.46
CA ARG A 20 -6.89 2.33 10.50
C ARG A 20 -6.64 0.85 10.17
N PRO A 21 -5.54 0.49 9.48
CA PRO A 21 -5.25 -0.89 9.14
C PRO A 21 -4.99 -1.71 10.40
N ARG A 22 -5.24 -3.02 10.30
CA ARG A 22 -5.04 -3.96 11.41
C ARG A 22 -3.87 -4.90 11.13
N GLY A 23 -3.19 -5.32 12.20
CA GLY A 23 -2.08 -6.26 12.16
C GLY A 23 -0.72 -5.60 12.37
N ASN A 24 0.31 -6.45 12.50
CA ASN A 24 1.64 -6.02 12.93
C ASN A 24 2.69 -6.18 11.82
N SER A 25 2.29 -6.31 10.55
CA SER A 25 3.24 -6.51 9.44
C SER A 25 4.08 -5.25 9.16
N MET A 26 3.54 -4.09 9.52
CA MET A 26 4.13 -2.76 9.28
C MET A 26 4.62 -2.04 10.54
N SER A 27 4.61 -2.70 11.71
CA SER A 27 5.11 -2.11 12.97
C SER A 27 6.50 -1.51 12.79
N GLY A 28 6.72 -0.32 13.35
CA GLY A 28 7.86 0.58 13.12
C GLY A 28 7.63 1.60 11.99
N LYS A 29 6.56 1.44 11.20
CA LYS A 29 6.14 2.39 10.13
C LYS A 29 4.66 2.73 10.22
N ILE A 30 3.82 1.71 10.42
CA ILE A 30 2.39 1.84 10.69
C ILE A 30 2.05 0.82 11.78
N GLU A 31 1.72 1.32 12.96
CA GLU A 31 1.29 0.50 14.08
C GLU A 31 -0.15 0.01 13.90
N ASN A 32 -0.49 -1.05 14.61
CA ASN A 32 -1.82 -1.64 14.57
C ASN A 32 -2.89 -0.62 14.98
N GLY A 33 -3.81 -0.32 14.06
CA GLY A 33 -4.87 0.66 14.28
C GLY A 33 -4.43 2.12 14.17
N GLN A 34 -3.18 2.40 13.81
CA GLN A 34 -2.69 3.76 13.57
C GLN A 34 -3.39 4.35 12.34
N LEU A 35 -3.78 5.64 12.39
CA LEU A 35 -4.48 6.26 11.27
C LEU A 35 -3.49 6.56 10.15
N CYS A 36 -3.78 6.09 8.94
CA CYS A 36 -3.01 6.41 7.75
C CYS A 36 -3.89 7.03 6.66
N THR A 37 -3.33 7.97 5.92
CA THR A 37 -3.95 8.62 4.76
C THR A 37 -3.28 8.11 3.49
N VAL A 38 -4.08 7.65 2.53
CA VAL A 38 -3.65 7.14 1.23
C VAL A 38 -4.27 8.02 0.15
N ALA A 39 -3.43 8.49 -0.78
CA ALA A 39 -3.85 9.27 -1.93
C ALA A 39 -3.67 8.46 -3.24
N PRO A 40 -4.46 8.75 -4.29
CA PRO A 40 -4.18 8.25 -5.63
C PRO A 40 -2.74 8.62 -6.03
N VAL A 41 -2.10 7.75 -6.82
CA VAL A 41 -0.69 7.92 -7.19
C VAL A 41 -0.47 7.56 -8.64
N ASP A 42 0.37 8.33 -9.33
CA ASP A 42 0.94 7.92 -10.62
C ASP A 42 2.04 6.89 -10.36
N PRO A 43 1.91 5.64 -10.87
CA PRO A 43 2.92 4.61 -10.71
C PRO A 43 4.32 5.00 -11.18
N SER A 44 4.45 5.94 -12.12
CA SER A 44 5.75 6.42 -12.62
C SER A 44 6.56 7.16 -11.55
N THR A 45 5.88 7.69 -10.52
CA THR A 45 6.47 8.48 -9.43
C THR A 45 6.85 7.64 -8.21
N LEU A 46 6.53 6.34 -8.23
CA LEU A 46 6.77 5.42 -7.12
C LEU A 46 8.26 5.10 -6.99
N LYS A 47 8.72 5.01 -5.74
CA LYS A 47 10.10 4.68 -5.41
C LYS A 47 10.20 3.60 -4.35
N VAL A 48 11.36 2.94 -4.29
CA VAL A 48 11.69 2.02 -3.20
C VAL A 48 11.55 2.75 -1.86
N GLY A 49 10.90 2.10 -0.90
CA GLY A 49 10.59 2.65 0.42
C GLY A 49 9.20 3.30 0.52
N ASP A 50 8.51 3.57 -0.58
CA ASP A 50 7.13 4.04 -0.53
C ASP A 50 6.21 2.96 0.05
N ILE A 51 5.23 3.38 0.87
CA ILE A 51 4.16 2.52 1.37
C ILE A 51 2.95 2.68 0.46
N VAL A 52 2.41 1.58 -0.04
CA VAL A 52 1.29 1.57 -1.00
C VAL A 52 0.16 0.67 -0.56
N LEU A 53 -1.08 1.07 -0.86
CA LEU A 53 -2.24 0.19 -0.84
C LEU A 53 -2.27 -0.60 -2.15
N CYS A 54 -2.07 -1.91 -2.08
CA CYS A 54 -1.92 -2.76 -3.25
C CYS A 54 -2.57 -4.14 -3.07
N LYS A 55 -2.69 -4.91 -4.16
CA LYS A 55 -3.14 -6.31 -4.15
C LYS A 55 -2.05 -7.24 -4.68
N VAL A 56 -1.64 -8.22 -3.88
CA VAL A 56 -0.66 -9.25 -4.26
C VAL A 56 -1.34 -10.62 -4.13
N ASN A 57 -1.36 -11.41 -5.21
CA ASN A 57 -1.97 -12.75 -5.24
C ASN A 57 -3.36 -12.82 -4.59
N GLY A 58 -4.25 -11.89 -4.94
CA GLY A 58 -5.61 -11.87 -4.38
C GLY A 58 -5.78 -11.09 -3.06
N THR A 59 -4.69 -10.82 -2.33
CA THR A 59 -4.75 -10.25 -0.98
C THR A 59 -4.36 -8.77 -0.96
N GLN A 60 -5.12 -7.94 -0.23
CA GLN A 60 -4.89 -6.50 -0.10
C GLN A 60 -3.95 -6.17 1.06
N TYR A 61 -2.97 -5.31 0.80
CA TYR A 61 -1.94 -4.91 1.75
C TYR A 61 -1.69 -3.40 1.71
N ILE A 62 -1.28 -2.84 2.85
CA ILE A 62 -0.63 -1.53 2.93
C ILE A 62 0.85 -1.73 3.25
N HIS A 63 1.68 -1.99 2.25
CA HIS A 63 3.05 -2.50 2.43
C HIS A 63 4.09 -1.67 1.65
N LEU A 64 5.37 -1.97 1.84
CA LEU A 64 6.49 -1.26 1.23
C LEU A 64 6.76 -1.77 -0.19
N ILE A 65 7.14 -0.85 -1.07
CA ILE A 65 7.92 -1.16 -2.26
C ILE A 65 9.35 -1.45 -1.82
N LYS A 66 9.81 -2.69 -1.99
CA LYS A 66 11.15 -3.16 -1.63
C LYS A 66 12.14 -3.08 -2.78
N ALA A 67 11.66 -3.24 -4.02
CA ALA A 67 12.44 -3.13 -5.24
C ALA A 67 11.54 -2.73 -6.42
N ILE A 68 12.14 -2.19 -7.47
CA ILE A 68 11.47 -1.83 -8.73
C ILE A 68 12.29 -2.43 -9.86
N ASP A 69 11.62 -3.07 -10.80
CA ASP A 69 12.21 -3.68 -11.99
C ASP A 69 11.33 -3.36 -13.21
N GLY A 70 11.72 -2.32 -13.95
CA GLY A 70 10.92 -1.75 -15.03
C GLY A 70 9.53 -1.34 -14.53
N ALA A 71 8.49 -2.00 -15.05
CA ALA A 71 7.09 -1.75 -14.69
C ALA A 71 6.57 -2.64 -13.54
N ARG A 72 7.45 -3.39 -12.87
CA ARG A 72 7.11 -4.29 -11.76
C ARG A 72 7.64 -3.76 -10.43
N PHE A 73 6.88 -4.01 -9.38
CA PHE A 73 7.17 -3.56 -8.02
C PHE A 73 7.20 -4.77 -7.09
N GLN A 74 8.29 -4.94 -6.35
CA GLN A 74 8.38 -5.96 -5.31
C GLN A 74 7.77 -5.42 -4.02
N ILE A 75 6.73 -6.09 -3.53
CA ILE A 75 6.04 -5.70 -2.30
C ILE A 75 6.54 -6.55 -1.15
N GLY A 76 6.78 -5.91 0.00
CA GLY A 76 7.14 -6.59 1.23
C GLY A 76 6.72 -5.82 2.47
N ASN A 77 6.63 -6.52 3.59
CA ASN A 77 6.29 -5.91 4.87
C ASN A 77 7.52 -5.24 5.54
N ASN A 78 7.32 -4.62 6.70
CA ASN A 78 8.41 -3.97 7.43
C ASN A 78 9.30 -4.97 8.22
N LYS A 79 8.90 -6.24 8.30
CA LYS A 79 9.57 -7.31 9.06
C LYS A 79 10.47 -8.23 8.21
N GLY A 80 10.68 -7.89 6.94
CA GLY A 80 11.55 -8.63 6.03
C GLY A 80 10.86 -9.68 5.16
N ARG A 81 9.54 -9.88 5.29
CA ARG A 81 8.78 -10.77 4.39
C ARG A 81 8.55 -10.10 3.05
N ILE A 82 8.90 -10.79 1.96
CA ILE A 82 8.49 -10.44 0.59
C ILE A 82 7.15 -11.11 0.28
N ASN A 83 6.19 -10.32 -0.20
CA ASN A 83 4.86 -10.78 -0.58
C ASN A 83 4.81 -11.22 -2.05
N GLY A 84 5.55 -10.54 -2.93
CA GLY A 84 5.60 -10.88 -4.35
C GLY A 84 5.82 -9.67 -5.24
N TRP A 85 5.92 -9.92 -6.54
CA TRP A 85 5.99 -8.89 -7.58
C TRP A 85 4.60 -8.59 -8.13
N ILE A 86 4.32 -7.31 -8.38
CA ILE A 86 3.07 -6.86 -8.99
C ILE A 86 3.34 -5.83 -10.08
N SER A 87 2.41 -5.67 -11.02
CA SER A 87 2.39 -4.55 -11.96
C SER A 87 1.71 -3.32 -11.35
N ALA A 88 1.89 -2.18 -12.00
CA ALA A 88 1.29 -0.90 -11.61
C ALA A 88 -0.24 -0.97 -11.38
N GLY A 89 -0.99 -1.76 -12.17
CA GLY A 89 -2.45 -1.88 -12.04
C GLY A 89 -2.94 -2.52 -10.74
N SER A 90 -2.02 -3.11 -9.97
CA SER A 90 -2.30 -3.68 -8.63
C SER A 90 -1.94 -2.72 -7.49
N ILE A 91 -1.52 -1.49 -7.80
CA ILE A 91 -1.28 -0.41 -6.83
C ILE A 91 -2.43 0.58 -6.95
N PHE A 92 -3.10 0.86 -5.84
CA PHE A 92 -4.31 1.70 -5.82
C PHE A 92 -4.07 3.08 -5.23
N GLY A 93 -3.02 3.24 -4.43
CA GLY A 93 -2.67 4.52 -3.83
C GLY A 93 -1.40 4.43 -2.99
N LYS A 94 -0.83 5.59 -2.70
CA LYS A 94 0.36 5.76 -1.86
C LYS A 94 -0.03 6.32 -0.51
N CYS A 95 0.50 5.73 0.56
CA CYS A 95 0.39 6.29 1.90
C CYS A 95 1.22 7.58 1.96
N VAL A 96 0.54 8.70 2.20
CA VAL A 96 1.15 10.04 2.24
C VAL A 96 1.29 10.57 3.66
N ARG A 97 0.57 9.96 4.63
CA ARG A 97 0.60 10.39 6.03
C ARG A 97 0.26 9.24 6.97
N VAL A 98 0.94 9.20 8.11
CA VAL A 98 0.65 8.32 9.24
C VAL A 98 0.59 9.21 10.47
N GLU A 99 -0.53 9.20 11.18
CA GLU A 99 -0.70 10.01 12.39
C GLU A 99 0.10 9.42 13.56
N PRO A 100 0.60 10.24 14.50
CA PRO A 100 1.25 9.76 15.72
C PRO A 100 0.34 8.88 16.59
#